data_AF-A0A9W9U0W5-F1
#
_entry.id   AF-A0A9W9U0W5-F1
#
_cell.length_a   1.000
_cell.length_b   1.000
_cell.length_c   1.000
_cell.angle_alpha   90.00
_cell.angle_beta   90.00
_cell.angle_gamma   90.00
#
_symmetry.space_group_name_H-M   'P 1'
#
loop_
_entity.id
_entity.type
_entity.pdbx_description
1 polymer ?
#
loop_
_entity_poly.entity_id
_entity_poly.type
_entity_poly.pdbx_seq_one_letter_code
_entity_poly.pdbx_strand_id
1 'polypeptide(L)'
;RQSAIRQQIKRYFISGNNHKLVEAQAILGIAIEVSSKTVDAPEIQETIEEIAEERARRTSAAINGHALAEDKALYFHALNGLPGP
;
A
#
# COMPACT_ATOMS: atom_id res chain seq x y z
N ARG A 1 28.43 21.13 -6.63
CA ARG A 1 27.25 20.88 -7.50
C ARG A 1 26.64 19.51 -7.18
N GLN A 2 26.24 19.25 -5.94
CA GLN A 2 25.65 17.94 -5.54
C GLN A 2 24.88 17.95 -4.20
N SER A 3 24.37 19.10 -3.73
CA SER A 3 23.48 19.15 -2.55
C SER A 3 22.00 19.29 -2.94
N ALA A 4 21.64 18.83 -4.14
CA ALA A 4 20.26 18.82 -4.62
C ALA A 4 19.44 17.93 -3.70
N ILE A 5 18.78 18.58 -2.73
CA ILE A 5 17.44 18.28 -2.23
C ILE A 5 17.07 16.83 -2.53
N ARG A 6 17.49 15.89 -1.67
CA ARG A 6 16.63 14.74 -1.42
C ARG A 6 15.41 15.34 -0.77
N GLN A 7 14.48 15.85 -1.57
CA GLN A 7 13.15 16.15 -1.11
C GLN A 7 12.72 14.85 -0.46
N GLN A 8 12.44 14.92 0.84
CA GLN A 8 12.04 13.76 1.60
C GLN A 8 10.66 13.39 1.06
N ILE A 9 10.65 12.54 0.01
CA ILE A 9 9.42 12.12 -0.67
C ILE A 9 8.71 11.24 0.34
N LYS A 10 7.81 11.88 1.09
CA LYS A 10 6.94 11.21 2.04
C LYS A 10 6.02 10.27 1.29
N ARG A 11 6.11 8.99 1.62
CA ARG A 11 5.28 7.95 1.03
C ARG A 11 4.25 7.50 2.05
N TYR A 12 3.00 7.44 1.62
CA TYR A 12 1.91 7.04 2.49
C TYR A 12 1.62 5.56 2.30
N PHE A 13 1.71 4.81 3.39
CA PHE A 13 1.34 3.40 3.48
C PHE A 13 -0.10 3.26 3.94
N ILE A 14 -0.93 2.58 3.16
CA ILE A 14 -2.37 2.62 3.36
C ILE A 14 -2.81 1.45 4.20
N SER A 15 -3.17 1.77 5.44
CA SER A 15 -3.61 0.79 6.42
C SER A 15 -4.40 1.46 7.54
N GLY A 16 -5.45 0.79 8.00
CA GLY A 16 -6.11 1.10 9.28
C GLY A 16 -5.44 0.43 10.49
N ASN A 17 -4.42 -0.42 10.28
CA ASN A 17 -3.76 -1.18 11.34
C ASN A 17 -2.38 -0.58 11.67
N ASN A 18 -2.22 -0.05 12.89
CA ASN A 18 -0.96 0.52 13.37
C ASN A 18 0.19 -0.50 13.40
N HIS A 19 -0.08 -1.78 13.63
CA HIS A 19 0.98 -2.81 13.65
C HIS A 19 1.59 -2.99 12.25
N LYS A 20 0.78 -2.87 11.19
CA LYS A 20 1.28 -2.91 9.81
C LYS A 20 2.16 -1.70 9.49
N LEU A 21 1.84 -0.52 10.02
CA LEU A 21 2.70 0.65 9.87
C LEU A 21 4.07 0.43 10.53
N VAL A 22 4.09 -0.12 11.75
CA VAL A 22 5.33 -0.42 12.47
C VAL A 22 6.19 -1.42 11.69
N GLU A 23 5.57 -2.48 11.16
CA GLU A 23 6.26 -3.46 10.31
C GLU A 23 6.82 -2.83 9.03
N ALA A 24 6.00 -2.04 8.32
CA ALA A 24 6.42 -1.34 7.11
C ALA A 24 7.56 -0.34 7.38
N GLN A 25 7.53 0.37 8.50
CA GLN A 25 8.61 1.25 8.94
C GLN A 25 9.89 0.48 9.27
N ALA A 26 9.78 -0.67 9.93
CA ALA A 26 10.93 -1.51 10.25
C ALA A 26 11.63 -2.05 8.98
N ILE A 27 10.85 -2.40 7.95
CA ILE A 27 11.37 -2.97 6.70
C ILE A 27 11.84 -1.88 5.72
N LEU A 28 11.03 -0.84 5.50
CA LEU A 28 11.24 0.14 4.43
C LEU A 28 11.81 1.48 4.94
N GLY A 29 11.75 1.74 6.25
CA GLY A 29 12.14 3.01 6.87
C GLY A 29 13.60 3.41 6.68
N ILE A 30 14.46 2.44 6.34
CA ILE A 30 15.87 2.68 6.00
C ILE A 30 16.01 3.44 4.67
N ALA A 31 15.10 3.20 3.73
CA ALA A 31 15.16 3.74 2.37
C ALA A 31 14.18 4.91 2.16
N ILE A 32 13.00 4.86 2.79
CA ILE A 32 11.91 5.81 2.58
C ILE A 32 11.24 6.19 3.89
N GLU A 33 10.73 7.43 3.97
CA GLU A 33 9.82 7.81 5.05
C GLU A 33 8.45 7.17 4.81
N VAL A 34 8.00 6.37 5.78
CA VAL A 34 6.72 5.65 5.74
C VAL A 34 5.78 6.24 6.80
N SER A 35 4.63 6.72 6.37
CA SER A 35 3.55 7.21 7.23
C SER A 35 2.23 6.56 6.84
N SER A 36 1.30 6.31 7.77
CA SER A 36 -0.01 5.77 7.39
C SER A 36 -1.05 6.85 7.13
N LYS A 37 -1.98 6.54 6.23
CA LYS A 37 -3.24 7.27 6.10
C LYS A 37 -4.35 6.28 5.77
N THR A 38 -5.49 6.43 6.43
CA THR A 38 -6.69 5.67 6.08
C THR A 38 -7.39 6.39 4.94
N VAL A 39 -7.70 5.66 3.88
CA VAL A 39 -8.51 6.12 2.75
C VAL A 39 -9.61 5.09 2.59
N ASP A 40 -10.87 5.53 2.66
CA ASP A 40 -12.00 4.66 2.36
C ASP A 40 -11.99 4.37 0.86
N ALA A 41 -11.77 3.10 0.52
CA ALA A 41 -11.86 2.59 -0.83
C ALA A 41 -12.83 1.41 -0.83
N PRO A 42 -13.90 1.42 -1.66
CA PRO A 42 -14.71 0.22 -1.83
C PRO A 42 -13.85 -0.92 -2.37
N GLU A 43 -13.94 -2.08 -1.74
CA GLU A 43 -13.31 -3.31 -2.21
C GLU A 43 -14.00 -3.75 -3.51
N ILE A 44 -13.21 -3.87 -4.56
CA ILE A 44 -13.67 -4.39 -5.85
C ILE A 44 -13.48 -5.92 -5.84
N GLN A 45 -14.41 -6.66 -6.44
CA GLN A 45 -14.30 -8.12 -6.60
C GLN A 45 -13.59 -8.45 -7.91
N GLU A 46 -12.30 -8.14 -7.96
CA GLU A 46 -11.43 -8.37 -9.12
C GLU A 46 -10.21 -9.17 -8.69
N THR A 47 -9.17 -9.27 -9.52
CA THR A 47 -7.93 -9.93 -9.11
C THR A 47 -7.24 -9.16 -7.97
N ILE A 48 -6.39 -9.86 -7.19
CA ILE A 48 -5.63 -9.23 -6.11
C ILE A 48 -4.71 -8.11 -6.62
N GLU A 49 -4.18 -8.27 -7.83
CA GLU A 49 -3.38 -7.25 -8.51
C GLU A 49 -4.21 -5.99 -8.79
N GLU A 50 -5.42 -6.15 -9.33
CA GLU A 50 -6.32 -5.03 -9.62
C GLU A 50 -6.80 -4.32 -8.34
N ILE A 51 -7.10 -5.09 -7.28
CA ILE A 51 -7.45 -4.56 -5.97
C ILE A 51 -6.30 -3.69 -5.43
N ALA A 52 -5.06 -4.19 -5.46
CA ALA A 52 -3.89 -3.49 -4.96
C ALA A 52 -3.57 -2.23 -5.80
N GLU A 53 -3.64 -2.32 -7.12
CA GLU A 53 -3.43 -1.19 -8.03
C GLU A 53 -4.46 -0.09 -7.79
N GLU A 54 -5.75 -0.45 -7.72
CA GLU A 54 -6.82 0.52 -7.53
C GLU A 54 -6.71 1.21 -6.17
N ARG A 55 -6.37 0.46 -5.12
CA ARG A 55 -6.13 1.02 -3.79
C ARG A 55 -4.98 2.03 -3.80
N ALA A 56 -3.86 1.69 -4.45
CA ALA A 56 -2.71 2.59 -4.57
C ALA A 56 -3.07 3.85 -5.38
N ARG A 57 -3.74 3.68 -6.52
CA ARG A 57 -4.16 4.76 -7.43
C ARG A 57 -5.08 5.76 -6.75
N ARG A 58 -6.17 5.28 -6.12
CA ARG A 58 -7.14 6.14 -5.42
C ARG A 58 -6.51 6.90 -4.27
N THR A 59 -5.66 6.22 -3.51
CA THR A 59 -4.97 6.87 -2.42
C THR A 59 -4.03 7.94 -2.92
N SER A 60 -3.23 7.64 -3.95
CA SER A 60 -2.32 8.61 -4.55
C SER A 60 -3.08 9.88 -4.97
N ALA A 61 -4.25 9.71 -5.58
CA ALA A 61 -5.14 10.81 -5.93
C ALA A 61 -5.67 11.57 -4.69
N ALA A 62 -6.16 10.85 -3.67
CA ALA A 62 -6.74 11.44 -2.45
C ALA A 62 -5.73 12.23 -1.61
N ILE A 63 -4.45 11.88 -1.66
CA ILE A 63 -3.39 12.53 -0.89
C ILE A 63 -2.53 13.48 -1.73
N ASN A 64 -2.77 13.54 -3.05
CA ASN A 64 -1.93 14.21 -4.03
C ASN A 64 -0.44 13.89 -3.83
N GLY A 65 -0.12 12.59 -3.77
CA GLY A 65 1.21 12.12 -3.40
C GLY A 65 1.41 10.64 -3.65
N HIS A 66 2.57 10.11 -3.27
CA HIS A 66 2.90 8.70 -3.50
C HIS A 66 2.26 7.81 -2.44
N ALA A 67 1.59 6.75 -2.90
CA ALA A 67 0.94 5.75 -2.06
C ALA A 67 1.60 4.37 -2.21
N LEU A 68 1.63 3.62 -1.12
CA LEU A 68 1.91 2.19 -1.08
C LEU A 68 0.68 1.49 -0.51
N ALA A 69 0.20 0.49 -1.23
CA ALA A 69 -0.88 -0.38 -0.80
C ALA A 69 -0.34 -1.82 -0.63
N GLU A 70 -0.98 -2.55 0.27
CA GLU A 70 -0.77 -3.98 0.45
C GLU A 70 -2.15 -4.64 0.52
N ASP A 71 -2.33 -5.73 -0.20
CA ASP A 71 -3.44 -6.66 -0.04
C ASP A 71 -2.90 -8.09 0.04
N LYS A 72 -3.61 -8.94 0.78
CA LYS A 72 -3.19 -10.32 1.06
C LYS A 72 -4.27 -11.29 0.60
N ALA A 73 -3.84 -12.38 0.00
CA ALA A 73 -4.70 -13.37 -0.61
C ALA A 73 -4.35 -14.80 -0.18
N LEU A 74 -5.34 -15.69 -0.16
CA LEU A 74 -5.13 -17.13 0.04
C LEU A 74 -5.82 -17.93 -1.06
N TYR A 75 -5.05 -18.70 -1.83
CA TYR A 75 -5.58 -19.52 -2.93
C TYR A 75 -5.38 -21.01 -2.65
N PHE A 76 -6.46 -21.80 -2.62
CA PHE A 76 -6.36 -23.26 -2.63
C PHE A 76 -6.46 -23.78 -4.05
N HIS A 77 -5.39 -24.40 -4.53
CA HIS A 77 -5.35 -24.96 -5.88
C HIS A 77 -6.43 -26.02 -6.10
N ALA A 78 -6.69 -26.88 -5.09
CA ALA A 78 -7.74 -27.89 -5.14
C ALA A 78 -9.16 -27.32 -5.17
N LEU A 79 -9.35 -26.06 -4.78
CA LEU A 79 -10.63 -25.35 -4.83
C LEU A 79 -10.64 -24.27 -5.91
N ASN A 80 -9.88 -24.46 -7.00
CA ASN A 80 -9.79 -23.52 -8.11
C ASN A 80 -9.46 -22.08 -7.69
N GLY A 81 -8.60 -21.91 -6.69
CA GLY A 81 -8.16 -20.60 -6.22
C GLY A 81 -8.99 -20.01 -5.08
N LEU A 82 -10.08 -20.63 -4.66
CA LEU A 82 -10.82 -20.17 -3.47
C LEU A 82 -9.98 -20.39 -2.19
N PRO A 83 -10.09 -19.54 -1.14
CA PRO A 83 -11.02 -18.42 -1.00
C PRO A 83 -10.41 -17.07 -1.44
N GLY A 84 -9.54 -17.04 -2.45
CA GLY A 84 -8.79 -15.84 -2.82
C GLY A 84 -9.63 -14.55 -2.75
N PRO A 85 -9.01 -13.46 -2.28
CA PRO A 85 -9.69 -12.19 -2.09
C PRO A 85 -10.31 -11.73 -3.40
#